data_AF-D7CG83-F1
#
_entry.id   AF-D7CG83-F1
#
_cell.length_a   1.000
_cell.length_b   1.000
_cell.length_c   1.000
_cell.angle_alpha   90.00
_cell.angle_beta   90.00
_cell.angle_gamma   90.00
#
_symmetry.space_group_name_H-M   'P 1'
#
loop_
_entity.id
_entity.type
_entity.pdbx_description
1 polymer ?
#
loop_
_entity_poly.entity_id
_entity_poly.type
_entity_poly.pdbx_seq_one_letter_code
_entity_poly.pdbx_strand_id
1 'polypeptide(L)'
;MILARFLEGLADHWESLESTPTERLGSAVVDLSVAFLMSLAEAHGLLSPHPRRSELLEEIKAFIIRNLGEPHLSPQQIAAEHHISVRYLHLLFNHDKRTVRGFLQEQRLEHCRADLTDPFHPGRTVGVIRARWGFRDDAVFGRAFKKAYGISPGEYRKRHFQVL
;
A
#
# COMPACT_ATOMS: atom_id res chain seq x y z
N MET A 1 14.83 9.12 -26.80
CA MET A 1 15.02 10.16 -27.84
C MET A 1 14.54 11.55 -27.38
N ILE A 2 13.37 11.70 -26.75
CA ILE A 2 12.90 13.00 -26.20
C ILE A 2 13.61 13.36 -24.89
N LEU A 3 13.76 12.41 -23.96
CA LEU A 3 14.45 12.63 -22.67
C LEU A 3 15.91 13.05 -22.86
N ALA A 4 16.65 12.38 -23.75
CA ALA A 4 18.05 12.73 -24.05
C ALA A 4 18.17 14.17 -24.57
N ARG A 5 17.33 14.57 -25.53
CA ARG A 5 17.32 15.94 -26.07
C ARG A 5 16.87 16.98 -25.04
N PHE A 6 16.00 16.61 -24.12
CA PHE A 6 15.58 17.48 -23.02
C PHE A 6 16.74 17.69 -22.02
N LEU A 7 17.47 16.63 -21.67
CA LEU A 7 18.64 16.70 -20.78
C LEU A 7 19.81 17.45 -21.43
N GLU A 8 20.06 17.22 -22.71
CA GLU A 8 21.04 17.98 -23.52
C GLU A 8 20.66 19.47 -23.54
N GLY A 9 19.40 19.80 -23.84
CA GLY A 9 18.94 21.19 -23.82
C GLY A 9 19.03 21.85 -22.44
N LEU A 10 18.84 21.09 -21.36
CA LEU A 10 18.93 21.58 -19.98
C LEU A 10 20.39 21.81 -19.56
N ALA A 11 21.31 20.93 -20.00
CA ALA A 11 22.75 21.10 -19.81
C ALA A 11 23.30 22.29 -20.62
N ASP A 12 22.84 22.49 -21.84
CA ASP A 12 23.29 23.57 -22.73
C ASP A 12 22.82 24.97 -22.29
N HIS A 13 21.75 25.04 -21.48
CA HIS A 13 21.12 26.30 -21.08
C HIS A 13 21.12 26.51 -19.56
N TRP A 14 22.00 25.81 -18.82
CA TRP A 14 21.98 25.79 -17.36
C TRP A 14 22.13 27.18 -16.72
N GLU A 15 22.93 28.07 -17.30
CA GLU A 15 23.10 29.47 -16.86
C GLU A 15 21.82 30.31 -17.02
N SER A 16 20.94 29.95 -17.97
CA SER A 16 19.67 30.66 -18.20
C SER A 16 18.55 30.20 -17.26
N LEU A 17 18.75 29.11 -16.51
CA LEU A 17 17.72 28.50 -15.64
C LEU A 17 17.64 29.13 -14.25
N GLU A 18 18.62 29.95 -13.86
CA GLU A 18 18.66 30.63 -12.56
C GLU A 18 17.44 31.55 -12.30
N SER A 19 16.73 31.95 -13.35
CA SER A 19 15.55 32.82 -13.27
C SER A 19 14.19 32.10 -13.38
N THR A 20 14.19 30.77 -13.58
CA THR A 20 12.97 29.97 -13.77
C THR A 20 12.62 29.19 -12.49
N PRO A 21 11.33 29.04 -12.11
CA PRO A 21 10.95 28.22 -10.96
C PRO A 21 11.40 26.75 -11.12
N THR A 22 12.48 26.39 -10.42
CA THR A 22 13.16 25.08 -10.46
C THR A 22 12.25 23.90 -10.14
N GLU A 23 11.17 24.13 -9.39
CA GLU A 23 10.16 23.10 -9.06
C GLU A 23 9.44 22.54 -10.29
N ARG A 24 9.06 23.40 -11.25
CA ARG A 24 8.33 22.96 -12.45
C ARG A 24 9.23 22.17 -13.40
N LEU A 25 10.49 22.58 -13.50
CA LEU A 25 11.52 21.87 -14.27
C LEU A 25 11.83 20.51 -13.66
N GLY A 26 11.97 20.44 -12.32
CA GLY A 26 12.16 19.18 -11.60
C GLY A 26 11.00 18.20 -11.83
N SER A 27 9.75 18.68 -11.77
CA SER A 27 8.58 17.84 -12.07
C SER A 27 8.60 17.32 -13.50
N ALA A 28 8.93 18.18 -14.48
CA ALA A 28 9.00 17.77 -15.88
C ALA A 28 10.08 16.71 -16.14
N VAL A 29 11.26 16.84 -15.52
CA VAL A 29 12.33 15.82 -15.58
C VAL A 29 11.84 14.49 -15.03
N VAL A 30 11.20 14.50 -13.86
CA VAL A 30 10.69 13.29 -13.21
C VAL A 30 9.62 12.64 -14.08
N ASP A 31 8.67 13.40 -14.61
CA ASP A 31 7.58 12.88 -15.43
C ASP A 31 8.08 12.30 -16.75
N LEU A 32 9.01 12.98 -17.43
CA LEU A 32 9.64 12.48 -18.65
C LEU A 32 10.50 11.23 -18.40
N SER A 33 11.21 11.19 -17.28
CA SER A 33 12.01 10.03 -16.89
C SER A 33 11.13 8.83 -16.58
N VAL A 34 10.03 9.02 -15.87
CA VAL A 34 9.05 7.96 -15.60
C VAL A 34 8.41 7.46 -16.89
N ALA A 35 7.97 8.36 -17.78
CA ALA A 35 7.38 7.97 -19.06
C ALA A 35 8.37 7.18 -19.94
N PHE A 36 9.63 7.59 -19.98
CA PHE A 36 10.68 6.89 -20.71
C PHE A 36 10.97 5.51 -20.12
N LEU A 37 11.12 5.40 -18.79
CA LEU A 37 11.35 4.12 -18.13
C LEU A 37 10.17 3.17 -18.28
N MET A 38 8.94 3.67 -18.25
CA MET A 38 7.73 2.87 -18.53
C MET A 38 7.74 2.35 -19.97
N SER A 39 7.98 3.21 -20.96
CA SER A 39 8.08 2.80 -22.36
C SER A 39 9.21 1.79 -22.60
N LEU A 40 10.37 1.97 -21.95
CA LEU A 40 11.48 1.04 -22.01
C LEU A 40 11.11 -0.32 -21.38
N ALA A 41 10.41 -0.29 -20.24
CA ALA A 41 9.93 -1.49 -19.56
C ALA A 41 8.88 -2.24 -20.40
N GLU A 42 8.02 -1.52 -21.12
CA GLU A 42 7.05 -2.08 -22.08
C GLU A 42 7.78 -2.77 -23.24
N ALA A 43 8.73 -2.06 -23.85
CA ALA A 43 9.48 -2.53 -25.01
C ALA A 43 10.32 -3.79 -24.71
N HIS A 44 10.79 -3.93 -23.47
CA HIS A 44 11.56 -5.10 -23.00
C HIS A 44 10.68 -6.17 -22.34
N GLY A 45 9.34 -6.05 -22.38
CA GLY A 45 8.44 -7.01 -21.75
C GLY A 45 8.52 -7.06 -20.22
N LEU A 46 9.16 -6.08 -19.58
CA LEU A 46 9.23 -5.92 -18.14
C LEU A 46 7.90 -5.44 -17.52
N LEU A 47 6.94 -5.03 -18.37
CA LEU A 47 5.57 -4.67 -17.98
C LEU A 47 4.55 -5.82 -18.11
N SER A 48 4.95 -6.98 -18.68
CA SER A 48 4.31 -8.26 -18.38
C SER A 48 4.49 -8.60 -16.89
N PRO A 49 3.79 -9.58 -16.29
CA PRO A 49 4.12 -10.05 -14.94
C PRO A 49 5.52 -10.66 -14.97
N HIS A 50 6.53 -9.80 -14.77
CA HIS A 50 7.91 -10.21 -14.68
C HIS A 50 8.05 -10.98 -13.38
N PRO A 51 8.63 -12.19 -13.36
CA PRO A 51 8.72 -13.03 -12.15
C PRO A 51 9.22 -12.24 -10.93
N ARG A 52 10.24 -11.39 -11.12
CA ARG A 52 10.78 -10.53 -10.05
C ARG A 52 9.79 -9.51 -9.48
N ARG A 53 8.87 -8.97 -10.30
CA ARG A 53 7.85 -8.02 -9.84
C ARG A 53 6.80 -8.73 -8.99
N SER A 54 6.40 -9.93 -9.41
CA SER A 54 5.48 -10.78 -8.65
C SER A 54 6.11 -11.25 -7.34
N GLU A 55 7.37 -11.68 -7.37
CA GLU A 55 8.15 -12.05 -6.17
C GLU A 55 8.22 -10.88 -5.18
N LEU A 56 8.62 -9.68 -5.64
CA LEU A 56 8.68 -8.49 -4.80
C LEU A 56 7.30 -8.12 -4.20
N LEU A 57 6.23 -8.24 -4.99
CA LEU A 57 4.88 -7.97 -4.48
C LEU A 57 4.47 -8.97 -3.38
N GLU A 58 4.77 -10.25 -3.55
CA GLU A 58 4.51 -11.26 -2.52
C GLU A 58 5.37 -11.05 -1.27
N GLU A 59 6.63 -10.65 -1.42
CA GLU A 59 7.49 -10.26 -0.29
C GLU A 59 6.90 -9.07 0.49
N ILE A 60 6.43 -8.05 -0.22
CA ILE A 60 5.77 -6.88 0.38
C ILE A 60 4.49 -7.28 1.10
N LYS A 61 3.65 -8.13 0.50
CA LYS A 61 2.43 -8.63 1.15
C LYS A 61 2.77 -9.42 2.41
N ALA A 62 3.78 -10.29 2.35
CA ALA A 62 4.23 -11.06 3.50
C ALA A 62 4.77 -10.14 4.61
N PHE A 63 5.53 -9.09 4.25
CA PHE A 63 5.96 -8.07 5.20
C PHE A 63 4.78 -7.37 5.88
N ILE A 64 3.77 -6.95 5.10
CA ILE A 64 2.56 -6.32 5.63
C ILE A 64 1.86 -7.26 6.63
N ILE A 65 1.67 -8.53 6.26
CA ILE A 65 0.97 -9.53 7.10
C ILE A 65 1.72 -9.74 8.43
N ARG A 66 3.06 -9.82 8.40
CA ARG A 66 3.87 -9.94 9.63
C ARG A 66 3.79 -8.71 10.54
N ASN A 67 3.51 -7.54 9.98
CA ASN A 67 3.53 -6.26 10.69
C ASN A 67 2.14 -5.62 10.87
N LEU A 68 1.04 -6.37 10.70
CA LEU A 68 -0.33 -5.82 10.76
C LEU A 68 -0.63 -5.08 12.07
N GLY A 69 -0.04 -5.55 13.18
CA GLY A 69 -0.23 -5.00 14.52
C GLY A 69 0.40 -3.62 14.73
N GLU A 70 1.35 -3.20 13.88
CA GLU A 70 2.00 -1.88 13.99
C GLU A 70 1.02 -0.77 13.59
N PRO A 71 0.47 0.02 14.53
CA PRO A 71 -0.62 0.95 14.23
C PRO A 71 -0.24 2.04 13.21
N HIS A 72 1.04 2.36 13.11
CA HIS A 72 1.54 3.40 12.23
C HIS A 72 2.01 2.91 10.86
N LEU A 73 1.95 1.60 10.59
CA LEU A 73 2.39 1.01 9.33
C LEU A 73 1.78 1.75 8.12
N SER A 74 2.64 2.37 7.34
CA SER A 74 2.29 3.28 6.24
C SER A 74 2.93 2.85 4.92
N PRO A 75 2.36 3.26 3.76
CA PRO A 75 3.00 3.02 2.46
C PRO A 75 4.44 3.55 2.38
N GLN A 76 4.75 4.65 3.10
CA GLN A 76 6.10 5.21 3.19
C GLN A 76 7.08 4.26 3.88
N GLN A 77 6.69 3.68 5.02
CA GLN A 77 7.54 2.71 5.73
C GLN A 77 7.70 1.43 4.93
N ILE A 78 6.63 0.93 4.31
CA ILE A 78 6.69 -0.26 3.46
C ILE A 78 7.62 -0.02 2.27
N ALA A 79 7.52 1.12 1.60
CA ALA A 79 8.39 1.44 0.48
C ALA A 79 9.86 1.57 0.90
N ALA A 80 10.12 2.21 2.05
CA ALA A 80 11.46 2.37 2.60
C ALA A 80 12.11 1.02 2.94
N GLU A 81 11.38 0.12 3.59
CA GLU A 81 11.85 -1.23 3.95
C GLU A 81 12.28 -2.04 2.72
N HIS A 82 11.53 -1.92 1.62
CA HIS A 82 11.80 -2.64 0.38
C HIS A 82 12.68 -1.85 -0.61
N HIS A 83 13.25 -0.70 -0.19
CA HIS A 83 14.12 0.16 -0.99
C HIS A 83 13.50 0.59 -2.33
N ILE A 84 12.20 0.88 -2.36
CA ILE A 84 11.48 1.34 -3.56
C ILE A 84 10.82 2.70 -3.31
N SER A 85 10.44 3.37 -4.40
CA SER A 85 9.61 4.57 -4.28
C SER A 85 8.18 4.22 -3.90
N VAL A 86 7.50 5.12 -3.18
CA VAL A 86 6.06 4.99 -2.87
C VAL A 86 5.22 4.92 -4.15
N ARG A 87 5.63 5.65 -5.20
CA ARG A 87 4.99 5.59 -6.52
C ARG A 87 5.09 4.19 -7.12
N TYR A 88 6.26 3.56 -7.05
CA TYR A 88 6.44 2.20 -7.54
C TYR A 88 5.64 1.19 -6.73
N LEU A 89 5.61 1.33 -5.40
CA LEU A 89 4.77 0.51 -4.53
C LEU A 89 3.29 0.56 -4.94
N HIS A 90 2.74 1.75 -5.20
CA HIS A 90 1.36 1.88 -5.71
C HIS A 90 1.18 1.22 -7.08
N LEU A 91 2.17 1.36 -7.98
CA LEU A 91 2.18 0.70 -9.28
C LEU A 91 2.15 -0.83 -9.15
N LEU A 92 2.89 -1.41 -8.20
CA LEU A 92 2.88 -2.85 -7.91
C LEU A 92 1.46 -3.33 -7.56
N PHE A 93 0.78 -2.62 -6.65
CA PHE A 93 -0.57 -2.97 -6.21
C PHE A 93 -1.68 -2.69 -7.24
N ASN A 94 -1.48 -1.75 -8.17
CA ASN A 94 -2.45 -1.48 -9.25
C ASN A 94 -2.69 -2.71 -10.14
N HIS A 95 -1.69 -3.57 -10.34
CA HIS A 95 -1.84 -4.82 -11.08
C HIS A 95 -2.86 -5.75 -10.41
N ASP A 96 -2.92 -5.73 -9.07
CA ASP A 96 -3.86 -6.51 -8.27
C ASP A 96 -5.22 -5.80 -8.09
N LYS A 97 -5.46 -4.69 -8.80
CA LYS A 97 -6.67 -3.84 -8.70
C LYS A 97 -6.99 -3.39 -7.27
N ARG A 98 -5.97 -3.27 -6.42
CA ARG A 98 -6.10 -2.87 -5.01
C ARG A 98 -5.15 -1.73 -4.72
N THR A 99 -5.42 -0.98 -3.65
CA THR A 99 -4.43 -0.04 -3.10
C THR A 99 -3.70 -0.72 -1.94
N VAL A 100 -2.45 -0.32 -1.67
CA VAL A 100 -1.66 -0.81 -0.53
C VAL A 100 -2.43 -0.63 0.79
N ARG A 101 -3.05 0.54 0.97
CA ARG A 101 -3.87 0.85 2.16
C ARG A 101 -5.11 -0.03 2.22
N GLY A 102 -5.76 -0.29 1.08
CA GLY A 102 -6.90 -1.20 0.99
C GLY A 102 -6.53 -2.63 1.39
N PHE A 103 -5.40 -3.13 0.87
CA PHE A 103 -4.87 -4.45 1.25
C PHE A 103 -4.56 -4.52 2.75
N LEU A 104 -3.86 -3.53 3.31
CA LEU A 104 -3.59 -3.46 4.74
C LEU A 104 -4.88 -3.48 5.57
N GLN A 105 -5.87 -2.66 5.19
CA GLN A 105 -7.15 -2.59 5.91
C GLN A 105 -7.92 -3.91 5.84
N GLU A 106 -7.96 -4.54 4.67
CA GLU A 106 -8.58 -5.85 4.45
C GLU A 106 -7.92 -6.93 5.33
N GLN A 107 -6.59 -7.03 5.30
CA GLN A 107 -5.86 -8.01 6.11
C GLN A 107 -6.09 -7.80 7.61
N ARG A 108 -6.09 -6.55 8.10
CA ARG A 108 -6.41 -6.27 9.50
C ARG A 108 -7.84 -6.69 9.86
N LEU A 109 -8.81 -6.40 9.00
CA LEU A 109 -10.21 -6.78 9.23
C LEU A 109 -10.39 -8.30 9.25
N GLU A 110 -9.70 -9.03 8.39
CA GLU A 110 -9.79 -10.49 8.31
C GLU A 110 -9.21 -11.15 9.57
N HIS A 111 -8.06 -10.67 10.06
CA HIS A 111 -7.48 -11.19 11.31
C HIS A 111 -8.33 -10.82 12.53
N CYS A 112 -8.91 -9.62 12.58
CA CYS A 112 -9.89 -9.27 13.60
C CYS A 112 -11.10 -10.22 13.56
N ARG A 113 -11.60 -10.56 12.37
CA ARG A 113 -12.75 -11.45 12.19
C ARG A 113 -12.45 -12.84 12.74
N ALA A 114 -11.28 -13.39 12.41
CA ALA A 114 -10.83 -14.69 12.93
C ALA A 114 -10.72 -14.69 14.46
N ASP A 115 -10.06 -13.69 15.04
CA ASP A 115 -9.90 -13.56 16.50
C ASP A 115 -11.25 -13.33 17.23
N LEU A 116 -12.23 -12.70 16.59
CA LEU A 116 -13.55 -12.47 17.18
C LEU A 116 -14.37 -13.75 17.33
N THR A 117 -14.05 -14.79 16.57
CA THR A 117 -14.76 -16.08 16.57
C THR A 117 -13.93 -17.20 17.13
N ASP A 118 -12.74 -16.91 17.66
CA ASP A 118 -11.82 -17.91 18.21
C ASP A 118 -12.36 -18.48 19.54
N PRO A 119 -12.76 -19.77 19.58
CA PRO A 119 -13.34 -20.38 20.78
C PRO A 119 -12.31 -20.61 21.88
N PHE A 120 -11.01 -20.55 21.60
CA PHE A 120 -9.96 -20.71 22.60
C PHE A 120 -9.73 -19.45 23.44
N HIS A 121 -10.27 -18.30 23.02
CA HIS A 121 -10.08 -17.01 23.72
C HIS A 121 -11.38 -16.21 23.90
N PRO A 122 -12.46 -16.78 24.47
CA PRO A 122 -13.78 -16.14 24.56
C PRO A 122 -13.82 -14.93 25.51
N GLY A 123 -12.76 -14.68 26.29
CA GLY A 123 -12.64 -13.51 27.18
C GLY A 123 -12.04 -12.26 26.52
N ARG A 124 -11.41 -12.34 25.34
CA ARG A 124 -10.76 -11.18 24.72
C ARG A 124 -11.78 -10.16 24.25
N THR A 125 -11.74 -8.92 24.72
CA THR A 125 -12.73 -7.92 24.28
C THR A 125 -12.53 -7.53 22.82
N VAL A 126 -13.58 -7.00 22.19
CA VAL A 126 -13.51 -6.43 20.83
C VAL A 126 -12.41 -5.36 20.73
N GLY A 127 -12.25 -4.53 21.77
CA GLY A 127 -11.22 -3.49 21.82
C GLY A 127 -9.79 -4.04 21.85
N VAL A 128 -9.56 -5.12 22.59
CA VAL A 128 -8.24 -5.80 22.62
C VAL A 128 -7.90 -6.39 21.25
N ILE A 129 -8.86 -7.06 20.60
CA ILE A 129 -8.66 -7.63 19.25
C ILE A 129 -8.39 -6.52 18.24
N ARG A 130 -9.18 -5.43 18.27
CA ARG A 130 -8.96 -4.25 17.43
C ARG A 130 -7.53 -3.71 17.57
N ALA A 131 -7.10 -3.45 18.81
CA ALA A 131 -5.80 -2.86 19.09
C ALA A 131 -4.64 -3.78 18.65
N ARG A 132 -4.78 -5.10 18.86
CA ARG A 132 -3.81 -6.11 18.43
C ARG A 132 -3.50 -6.04 16.93
N TRP A 133 -4.51 -5.76 16.11
CA TRP A 133 -4.37 -5.69 14.66
C TRP A 133 -4.21 -4.26 14.14
N GLY A 134 -3.74 -3.33 14.97
CA GLY A 134 -3.27 -2.01 14.55
C GLY A 134 -4.37 -0.99 14.25
N PHE A 135 -5.63 -1.27 14.58
CA PHE A 135 -6.69 -0.25 14.54
C PHE A 135 -6.61 0.62 15.80
N ARG A 136 -6.53 1.95 15.65
CA ARG A 136 -6.39 2.89 16.78
C ARG A 136 -7.71 3.40 17.33
N ASP A 137 -8.73 3.50 16.48
CA ASP A 137 -10.02 4.12 16.80
C ASP A 137 -11.18 3.14 16.67
N ASP A 138 -12.01 3.06 17.71
CA ASP A 138 -13.15 2.15 17.79
C ASP A 138 -14.23 2.46 16.75
N ALA A 139 -14.50 3.74 16.47
CA ALA A 139 -15.55 4.15 15.55
C ALA A 139 -15.13 3.88 14.09
N VAL A 140 -13.87 4.15 13.73
CA VAL A 140 -13.28 3.82 12.43
C VAL A 140 -13.29 2.31 12.22
N PHE A 141 -12.84 1.54 13.21
CA PHE A 141 -12.86 0.08 13.13
C PHE A 141 -14.28 -0.46 12.97
N GLY A 142 -15.22 -0.02 13.81
CA GLY A 142 -16.62 -0.49 13.78
C GLY A 142 -17.29 -0.20 12.44
N ARG A 143 -17.09 1.00 11.88
CA ARG A 143 -17.60 1.35 10.54
C ARG A 143 -16.97 0.49 9.44
N ALA A 144 -15.64 0.32 9.46
CA ALA A 144 -14.93 -0.48 8.46
C ALA A 144 -15.35 -1.96 8.52
N PHE A 145 -15.45 -2.53 9.72
CA PHE A 145 -15.87 -3.91 9.94
C PHE A 145 -17.31 -4.13 9.49
N LYS A 146 -18.24 -3.24 9.88
CA LYS A 146 -19.65 -3.33 9.43
C LYS A 146 -19.77 -3.17 7.92
N LYS A 147 -18.96 -2.31 7.29
CA LYS A 147 -18.92 -2.17 5.84
C LYS A 147 -18.45 -3.46 5.15
N ALA A 148 -17.46 -4.16 5.72
CA ALA A 148 -16.93 -5.39 5.15
C ALA A 148 -17.82 -6.62 5.39
N TYR A 149 -18.46 -6.72 6.56
CA TYR A 149 -19.12 -7.95 7.01
C TYR A 149 -20.61 -7.79 7.37
N GLY A 150 -21.20 -6.62 7.10
CA GLY A 150 -22.64 -6.34 7.25
C GLY A 150 -23.11 -6.01 8.67
N ILE A 151 -22.41 -6.46 9.72
CA ILE A 151 -22.78 -6.26 11.13
C ILE A 151 -21.61 -5.74 11.97
N SER A 152 -21.89 -5.23 13.17
CA SER A 152 -20.85 -4.70 14.06
C SER A 152 -19.96 -5.83 14.61
N PRO A 153 -18.70 -5.55 15.00
CA PRO A 153 -17.81 -6.57 15.57
C PRO A 153 -18.37 -7.28 16.80
N GLY A 154 -19.07 -6.54 17.67
CA GLY A 154 -19.69 -7.10 18.88
C GLY A 154 -20.89 -8.01 18.55
N GLU A 155 -21.71 -7.63 17.58
CA GLU A 155 -22.81 -8.46 17.09
C GLU A 155 -22.29 -9.72 16.37
N TYR A 156 -21.25 -9.56 15.55
CA TYR A 156 -20.56 -10.66 14.88
C TYR A 156 -20.10 -11.71 15.89
N ARG A 157 -19.40 -11.28 16.94
CA ARG A 157 -18.98 -12.17 18.04
C ARG A 157 -20.15 -12.87 18.72
N LYS A 158 -21.19 -12.13 19.11
CA LYS A 158 -22.35 -12.70 19.82
C LYS A 158 -22.98 -13.84 19.02
N ARG A 159 -23.20 -13.66 17.72
CA ARG A 159 -23.80 -14.67 16.85
C ARG A 159 -22.97 -15.95 16.76
N HIS A 160 -21.65 -15.84 16.75
CA HIS A 160 -20.77 -17.01 16.68
C HIS A 160 -20.68 -17.80 17.98
N PHE A 161 -20.93 -17.17 19.14
CA PHE A 161 -20.92 -17.84 20.45
C PHE A 161 -22.32 -18.17 21.00
N GLN A 162 -23.39 -17.69 20.38
CA GLN A 162 -24.79 -18.06 20.73
C GLN A 162 -25.27 -19.33 20.01
N VAL A 163 -24.48 -19.87 19.07
CA VAL A 163 -24.81 -21.06 18.26
C VAL A 163 -24.05 -22.32 18.76
N LEU A 164 -23.36 -22.21 19.91
CA LEU A 164 -22.76 -23.32 20.65
C LEU A 164 -23.54 -23.55 21.95
#